data_AF-A0A5S4F6F8-F1
#
_entry.id   AF-A0A5S4F6F8-F1
#
_cell.length_a   1.000
_cell.length_b   1.000
_cell.length_c   1.000
_cell.angle_alpha   90.00
_cell.angle_beta   90.00
_cell.angle_gamma   90.00
#
_symmetry.space_group_name_H-M   'P 1'
#
loop_
_entity.id
_entity.type
_entity.pdbx_description
1 polymer ?
#
loop_
_entity_poly.entity_id
_entity_poly.type
_entity_poly.pdbx_seq_one_letter_code
_entity_poly.pdbx_strand_id
1 'polypeptide(L)'
;MAKIHIGDDSVEFDLNHLPLHEGIALQKATGWRIKQLVEALQDGDMLAIAGLAWLALKRMGKDVTFADIESGVYPIDLASISVDVEEEPDPSLNGEAKTSPANA
;
A
#
# COMPACT_ATOMS: atom_id res chain seq x y z
N MET A 1 -7.35 0.74 -4.83
CA MET A 1 -7.05 -0.60 -4.26
C MET A 1 -5.55 -0.87 -4.33
N ALA A 2 -5.01 -1.84 -3.60
CA ALA A 2 -3.63 -2.32 -3.72
C ALA A 2 -3.61 -3.83 -3.96
N LYS A 3 -2.94 -4.29 -5.01
CA LYS A 3 -2.77 -5.73 -5.28
C LYS A 3 -1.31 -6.10 -5.13
N ILE A 4 -1.02 -7.16 -4.38
CA ILE A 4 0.33 -7.71 -4.26
C ILE A 4 0.39 -9.13 -4.80
N HIS A 5 1.42 -9.39 -5.60
CA HIS A 5 1.77 -10.72 -6.08
C HIS A 5 2.94 -11.26 -5.24
N ILE A 6 2.90 -12.54 -4.88
CA ILE A 6 3.97 -13.26 -4.20
C ILE A 6 4.05 -14.65 -4.82
N GLY A 7 5.01 -14.87 -5.72
CA GLY A 7 5.04 -16.07 -6.55
C GLY A 7 3.82 -16.15 -7.47
N ASP A 8 3.11 -17.28 -7.44
CA ASP A 8 1.88 -17.50 -8.23
C ASP A 8 0.61 -16.99 -7.50
N ASP A 9 0.73 -16.63 -6.23
CA ASP A 9 -0.38 -16.16 -5.41
C ASP A 9 -0.51 -14.63 -5.50
N SER A 10 -1.75 -14.14 -5.44
CA SER A 10 -2.03 -12.70 -5.37
C SER A 10 -3.03 -12.40 -4.26
N VAL A 11 -2.81 -11.30 -3.55
CA VAL A 11 -3.71 -10.82 -2.50
C VAL A 11 -4.08 -9.37 -2.80
N GLU A 12 -5.37 -9.09 -2.73
CA GLU A 12 -5.91 -7.75 -2.90
C GLU A 12 -6.19 -7.12 -1.53
N PHE A 13 -5.85 -5.84 -1.43
CA PHE A 13 -6.03 -5.00 -0.27
C PHE A 13 -6.87 -3.79 -0.65
N ASP A 14 -7.96 -3.62 0.07
CA ASP A 14 -8.61 -2.33 0.18
C ASP A 14 -7.96 -1.56 1.34
N LEU A 15 -7.01 -0.68 1.01
CA LEU A 15 -6.29 0.12 2.01
C LEU A 15 -7.19 1.17 2.70
N ASN A 16 -8.33 1.52 2.09
CA ASN A 16 -9.31 2.43 2.67
C ASN A 16 -10.24 1.70 3.65
N HIS A 17 -10.42 0.39 3.47
CA HIS A 17 -11.29 -0.47 4.28
C HIS A 17 -10.55 -1.65 4.92
N LEU A 18 -9.32 -1.43 5.36
CA LEU A 18 -8.52 -2.47 5.99
C LEU A 18 -9.11 -2.86 7.37
N PRO A 19 -9.27 -4.15 7.69
CA PRO A 19 -9.62 -4.60 9.03
C PRO A 19 -8.72 -3.98 10.11
N LEU A 20 -9.33 -3.46 11.18
CA LEU A 20 -8.61 -2.70 12.22
C LEU A 20 -7.40 -3.45 12.80
N HIS A 21 -7.52 -4.76 13.02
CA HIS A 21 -6.44 -5.57 13.58
C HIS A 21 -5.23 -5.68 12.63
N GLU A 22 -5.47 -5.68 11.32
CA GLU A 22 -4.41 -5.66 10.31
C GLU A 22 -3.76 -4.28 10.22
N GLY A 23 -4.56 -3.20 10.30
CA GLY A 23 -4.04 -1.84 10.38
C GLY A 23 -3.15 -1.62 11.61
N ILE A 24 -3.56 -2.13 12.76
CA ILE A 24 -2.74 -2.13 13.99
C ILE A 24 -1.46 -2.95 13.79
N ALA A 25 -1.54 -4.11 13.13
CA ALA A 25 -0.38 -4.95 12.87
C ALA A 25 0.63 -4.24 11.96
N LEU A 26 0.18 -3.62 10.88
CA LEU A 26 1.01 -2.82 9.97
C LEU A 26 1.66 -1.63 10.69
N GLN A 27 0.88 -0.89 11.49
CA GLN A 27 1.41 0.24 12.23
C GLN A 27 2.45 -0.18 13.26
N LYS A 28 2.30 -1.35 13.90
CA LYS A 28 3.32 -1.90 14.81
C LYS A 28 4.57 -2.36 14.08
N ALA A 29 4.43 -2.94 12.90
CA ALA A 29 5.54 -3.43 12.09
C ALA A 29 6.37 -2.28 11.50
N THR A 30 5.71 -1.30 10.90
CA THR A 30 6.36 -0.21 10.14
C THR A 30 6.59 1.06 10.94
N GLY A 31 5.86 1.24 12.05
CA GLY A 31 5.82 2.50 12.80
C GLY A 31 4.97 3.59 12.14
N TRP A 32 4.34 3.32 10.99
CA TRP A 32 3.61 4.32 10.21
C TRP A 32 2.10 4.26 10.44
N ARG A 33 1.48 5.44 10.36
CA ARG A 33 0.02 5.53 10.27
C ARG A 33 -0.42 5.07 8.87
N ILE A 34 -1.66 4.60 8.76
CA ILE A 34 -2.18 4.07 7.49
C ILE A 34 -2.02 5.04 6.32
N LYS A 35 -2.27 6.34 6.54
CA LYS A 35 -2.10 7.36 5.49
C LYS A 35 -0.65 7.45 4.98
N GLN A 36 0.32 7.43 5.90
CA GLN A 36 1.74 7.47 5.57
C GLN A 36 2.18 6.19 4.84
N LEU A 37 1.61 5.05 5.23
CA LEU A 37 1.87 3.78 4.57
C LEU A 37 1.36 3.80 3.11
N VAL A 38 0.16 4.35 2.86
CA VAL A 38 -0.38 4.46 1.50
C VAL A 38 0.51 5.36 0.63
N GLU A 39 0.87 6.54 1.13
CA GLU A 39 1.78 7.47 0.44
C GLU A 39 3.12 6.79 0.14
N ALA A 40 3.72 6.11 1.12
CA ALA A 40 4.97 5.39 0.95
C ALA A 40 4.87 4.21 -0.05
N LEU A 41 3.74 3.51 -0.11
CA LEU A 41 3.49 2.46 -1.11
C LEU A 41 3.43 3.05 -2.53
N GLN A 42 2.79 4.21 -2.70
CA GLN A 42 2.73 4.92 -3.99
C GLN A 42 4.12 5.38 -4.45
N ASP A 43 4.95 5.81 -3.51
CA ASP A 43 6.35 6.21 -3.76
C ASP A 43 7.30 5.01 -3.96
N GLY A 44 6.80 3.77 -3.80
CA GLY A 44 7.59 2.55 -3.96
C GLY A 44 8.59 2.29 -2.82
N ASP A 45 8.30 2.76 -1.61
CA ASP A 45 9.15 2.54 -0.45
C ASP A 45 9.22 1.05 -0.07
N MET A 46 10.45 0.54 0.10
CA MET A 46 10.70 -0.88 0.32
C MET A 46 10.17 -1.39 1.68
N LEU A 47 10.16 -0.55 2.71
CA LEU A 47 9.60 -0.92 4.01
C LEU A 47 8.07 -0.96 3.94
N ALA A 48 7.45 -0.06 3.17
CA ALA A 48 6.02 -0.08 2.91
C ALA A 48 5.60 -1.37 2.17
N ILE A 49 6.33 -1.68 1.10
CA ILE A 49 6.15 -2.89 0.30
C ILE A 49 6.35 -4.14 1.16
N ALA A 50 7.41 -4.19 1.98
CA ALA A 50 7.66 -5.29 2.91
C ALA A 50 6.53 -5.48 3.92
N GLY A 51 5.96 -4.38 4.44
CA GLY A 51 4.82 -4.41 5.35
C GLY A 51 3.58 -5.03 4.71
N LEU A 52 3.29 -4.66 3.46
CA LEU A 52 2.17 -5.21 2.70
C LEU A 52 2.39 -6.68 2.33
N ALA A 53 3.61 -7.06 1.93
CA ALA A 53 4.00 -8.44 1.64
C ALA A 53 3.87 -9.33 2.87
N TRP A 54 4.34 -8.87 4.02
CA TRP A 54 4.18 -9.56 5.30
C TRP A 54 2.71 -9.80 5.64
N LEU A 55 1.86 -8.78 5.50
CA LEU A 55 0.43 -8.92 5.77
C LEU A 55 -0.24 -9.90 4.79
N ALA A 56 0.16 -9.90 3.51
CA ALA A 56 -0.34 -10.84 2.51
C ALA A 56 0.01 -12.28 2.87
N LEU A 57 1.26 -12.55 3.25
CA LEU A 57 1.69 -13.87 3.70
C LEU A 57 0.91 -14.34 4.92
N LYS A 58 0.62 -13.45 5.87
CA LYS A 58 -0.23 -13.78 7.03
C LYS A 58 -1.66 -14.13 6.61
N ARG A 59 -2.25 -13.43 5.65
CA ARG A 59 -3.58 -13.77 5.10
C ARG A 59 -3.58 -15.12 4.38
N MET A 60 -2.46 -15.50 3.76
CA MET A 60 -2.24 -16.83 3.17
C MET A 60 -1.99 -17.92 4.24
N GLY A 61 -2.05 -17.59 5.53
CA GLY A 61 -1.83 -18.53 6.63
C GLY A 61 -0.36 -18.89 6.87
N LYS A 62 0.59 -18.11 6.33
CA LYS A 62 2.02 -18.31 6.61
C LYS A 62 2.35 -17.78 8.00
N ASP A 63 3.11 -18.55 8.76
CA ASP A 63 3.65 -18.13 10.05
C ASP A 63 5.00 -17.43 9.82
N VAL A 64 4.95 -16.12 9.61
CA VAL A 64 6.11 -15.29 9.30
C VAL A 64 6.04 -13.99 10.10
N THR A 65 7.16 -13.59 10.69
CA THR A 65 7.27 -12.30 11.36
C THR A 65 7.69 -11.21 10.38
N PHE A 66 7.43 -9.96 10.72
CA PHE A 66 7.87 -8.85 9.88
C PHE A 66 9.41 -8.79 9.78
N ALA A 67 10.09 -9.08 10.89
CA ALA A 67 11.55 -9.14 10.95
C ALA A 67 12.14 -10.25 10.05
N ASP A 68 11.42 -11.35 9.81
CA ASP A 68 11.86 -12.40 8.88
C ASP A 68 11.90 -11.89 7.43
N ILE A 69 11.03 -10.93 7.08
CA ILE A 69 11.04 -10.28 5.76
C ILE A 69 12.23 -9.32 5.67
N GLU A 70 12.41 -8.44 6.66
CA GLU A 70 13.48 -7.43 6.66
C GLU A 70 14.89 -8.05 6.67
N SER A 71 15.06 -9.15 7.41
CA SER A 71 16.34 -9.86 7.51
C SER A 71 16.58 -10.86 6.37
N GLY A 72 15.58 -11.09 5.51
CA GLY A 72 15.64 -12.06 4.41
C GLY A 72 15.60 -13.53 4.84
N VAL A 73 15.23 -13.84 6.08
CA VAL A 73 14.99 -15.21 6.56
C VAL A 73 13.86 -15.86 5.77
N TYR A 74 12.82 -15.08 5.46
CA TYR A 74 11.79 -15.47 4.51
C TYR A 74 12.11 -14.83 3.14
N PRO A 75 12.62 -15.60 2.16
CA PRO A 75 13.02 -15.03 0.89
C PRO A 75 11.79 -14.63 0.06
N ILE A 76 11.66 -13.33 -0.21
CA ILE A 76 10.72 -12.79 -1.19
C ILE A 76 11.53 -12.05 -2.26
N ASP A 77 11.33 -12.41 -3.52
CA ASP A 77 11.97 -11.69 -4.62
C ASP A 77 11.18 -10.42 -4.93
N LEU A 78 11.86 -9.29 -5.00
CA LEU A 78 11.23 -8.02 -5.40
C LEU A 78 10.61 -8.12 -6.80
N ALA A 79 11.21 -8.91 -7.71
CA ALA A 79 10.66 -9.15 -9.04
C ALA A 79 9.30 -9.88 -9.01
N SER A 80 8.98 -10.56 -7.90
CA SER A 80 7.69 -11.22 -7.69
C SER A 80 6.63 -10.31 -7.10
N ILE A 81 7.00 -9.10 -6.67
CA ILE A 81 6.10 -8.12 -6.07
C ILE A 81 5.76 -7.03 -7.10
N SER A 82 4.49 -6.92 -7.47
CA SER A 82 3.92 -5.71 -8.04
C SER A 82 2.92 -5.13 -7.05
N VAL A 83 2.86 -3.80 -6.94
CA VAL A 83 1.86 -3.09 -6.12
C VAL A 83 1.16 -2.08 -7.01
N ASP A 84 -0.07 -2.38 -7.41
CA ASP A 84 -0.91 -1.44 -8.15
C ASP A 84 -1.77 -0.65 -7.16
N VAL A 85 -1.36 0.58 -6.82
CA VAL A 85 -2.16 1.48 -6.00
C VAL A 85 -3.00 2.38 -6.90
N GLU A 86 -4.30 2.11 -7.02
CA GLU A 86 -5.20 3.03 -7.73
C GLU A 86 -5.36 4.32 -6.92
N GLU A 87 -4.93 5.45 -7.49
CA GLU A 87 -5.27 6.79 -7.01
C GLU A 87 -6.77 7.04 -7.21
N GLU A 88 -7.48 7.50 -6.18
CA GLU A 88 -8.80 8.09 -6.39
C GLU A 88 -8.65 9.36 -7.26
N PRO A 89 -9.52 9.58 -8.25
CA PRO A 89 -9.45 10.77 -9.09
C PRO A 89 -9.59 12.02 -8.22
N ASP A 90 -8.59 12.91 -8.29
CA ASP A 90 -8.62 14.18 -7.58
C ASP A 90 -9.80 15.04 -8.08
N PRO A 91 -10.82 15.34 -7.25
CA PRO A 91 -11.96 16.14 -7.66
C PRO A 91 -11.60 17.63 -7.88
N SER A 92 -10.38 18.07 -7.57
CA SER A 92 -9.95 19.47 -7.67
C SER A 92 -9.69 19.97 -9.11
N LEU A 93 -9.66 19.08 -10.11
CA LEU A 93 -9.42 19.44 -11.52
C LEU A 93 -10.67 19.89 -12.30
N ASN A 94 -11.87 19.87 -11.70
CA ASN A 94 -13.12 20.29 -12.34
C ASN A 94 -13.52 21.75 -12.02
N GLY A 95 -12.59 22.70 -12.11
CA GLY A 95 -12.80 24.06 -11.61
C GLY A 95 -12.14 25.23 -12.36
N GLU A 96 -11.62 25.08 -13.58
CA GLU A 96 -11.21 26.25 -14.37
C GLU A 96 -12.38 26.83 -15.18
N ALA A 97 -13.34 27.44 -14.48
CA ALA A 97 -14.23 28.41 -15.12
C ALA A 97 -13.48 29.76 -15.22
N LYS A 98 -12.71 29.93 -16.31
CA LYS A 98 -12.25 31.25 -16.76
C LYS A 98 -13.46 32.18 -16.90
N THR A 99 -13.67 33.06 -15.93
CA THR A 99 -14.53 34.23 -16.12
C THR A 99 -13.67 35.46 -15.98
N SER A 100 -13.12 35.91 -17.10
CA SER A 100 -12.72 37.31 -17.25
C SER A 100 -13.98 38.17 -17.28
N PRO A 101 -14.12 39.20 -16.44
CA PRO A 101 -15.01 40.30 -16.77
C PRO A 101 -14.31 41.19 -17.80
N ALA A 102 -14.98 41.41 -18.93
CA ALA A 102 -14.60 42.42 -19.90
C ALA A 102 -14.86 43.82 -19.32
N ASN A 103 -13.95 44.75 -19.59
CA ASN A 103 -14.13 46.19 -19.39
C ASN A 103 -15.44 46.70 -20.02
N ALA A 104 -16.16 47.55 -19.29
CA ALA A 104 -16.95 48.66 -19.82
C ALA A 104 -17.01 49.79 -18.79
#